data_AF-A0A7J4I8U3-F1
#
_entry.id   AF-A0A7J4I8U3-F1
#
_cell.length_a   1.000
_cell.length_b   1.000
_cell.length_c   1.000
_cell.angle_alpha   90.00
_cell.angle_beta   90.00
_cell.angle_gamma   90.00
#
_symmetry.space_group_name_H-M   'P 1'
#
loop_
_entity.id
_entity.type
_entity.pdbx_description
1 polymer ?
#
loop_
_entity_poly.entity_id
_entity_poly.type
_entity_poly.pdbx_seq_one_letter_code
_entity_poly.pdbx_strand_id
1 'polypeptide(L)'
;RVGGFHTTSLCDDKNVLKIRKMFHRPHKPYAILVKDVAMAEKYAYVSRTEKELLENPQRPILILRKRKKDSLIIVSELDTIGVMLPYTALHYLLFDYINEPLVMTSCNIPGEPISSTEKIGKYFLTHERRIVNRCDDSVVKVIHNTSFFLRRSRGYTPLPIMLPIQCKDTVAVGAELNNVICTAKNQKCYPSQYIGDSAKYETYNYLKETTMKFIHLTRLKPKIVTCDLHPGYNSTIFAKELSEKYHAKMIQIQHHKAHVASVAAEHKITDYIGIAMDGLGYGDDGKLWGGEIFSVKNGNIFTRIGHLEEQPHIGGDSATIYPKKMLFGILSKILNEEELLKLHLFNEKESRLYLKILQNKINMQYTTSTGRILDAASALLGFCDNRTYDGRPAMILESMATDPLEFEPIFSKEDGASILMTTPLFDFLYTSKGEKGNLAATAQMYIAKGLFTIAERTASKKNMPIVFSGGVAYNRMISKYLLSQGVLVNKELPAGDGGICYGQAYLANIS
;
A
#
# COMPACT_ATOMS: atom_id res chain seq x y z
N ARG A 1 0.92 20.32 15.53
CA ARG A 1 -0.43 20.23 16.15
C ARG A 1 -0.76 18.77 16.40
N VAL A 2 -1.40 18.43 17.53
CA VAL A 2 -1.78 17.06 17.91
C VAL A 2 -3.06 16.66 17.18
N GLY A 3 -3.07 15.48 16.56
CA GLY A 3 -4.21 14.97 15.77
C GLY A 3 -4.98 13.83 16.42
N GLY A 4 -4.54 13.34 17.58
CA GLY A 4 -5.20 12.30 18.36
C GLY A 4 -4.31 11.85 19.51
N PHE A 5 -4.78 10.87 20.28
CA PHE A 5 -4.00 10.26 21.36
C PHE A 5 -3.06 9.19 20.83
N HIS A 6 -1.90 9.08 21.48
CA HIS A 6 -0.95 8.00 21.28
C HIS A 6 -0.75 7.20 22.56
N THR A 7 -0.50 5.91 22.41
CA THR A 7 0.02 5.06 23.48
C THR A 7 1.53 4.95 23.32
N THR A 8 2.26 5.19 24.41
CA THR A 8 3.72 5.25 24.42
C THR A 8 4.33 4.42 25.54
N SER A 9 5.54 3.91 25.32
CA SER A 9 6.40 3.24 26.30
C SER A 9 7.86 3.33 25.89
N LEU A 10 8.77 2.90 26.76
CA LEU A 10 10.14 2.57 26.36
C LEU A 10 10.14 1.46 25.29
N CYS A 11 11.19 1.42 24.47
CA CYS A 11 11.36 0.46 23.37
C CYS A 11 11.93 -0.91 23.77
N ASP A 12 12.05 -1.22 25.08
CA ASP A 12 12.50 -2.53 25.54
C ASP A 12 11.46 -3.63 25.34
N ASP A 13 11.94 -4.87 25.22
CA ASP A 13 11.12 -6.05 24.91
C ASP A 13 9.93 -6.23 25.86
N LYS A 14 10.15 -6.02 27.17
CA LYS A 14 9.11 -6.20 28.18
C LYS A 14 7.95 -5.23 27.97
N ASN A 15 8.23 -3.96 27.70
CA ASN A 15 7.21 -2.95 27.49
C ASN A 15 6.52 -3.08 26.12
N VAL A 16 7.29 -3.33 25.05
CA VAL A 16 6.73 -3.49 23.71
C VAL A 16 5.82 -4.72 23.64
N LEU A 17 6.20 -5.85 24.26
CA LEU A 17 5.36 -7.05 24.32
C LEU A 17 4.02 -6.80 25.01
N LYS A 18 3.99 -5.97 26.06
CA LYS A 18 2.73 -5.58 26.72
C LYS A 18 1.84 -4.76 25.79
N ILE A 19 2.42 -3.79 25.06
CA ILE A 19 1.67 -3.01 24.06
C ILE A 19 1.11 -3.94 22.98
N ARG A 20 1.92 -4.86 22.42
CA ARG A 20 1.45 -5.81 21.40
C ARG A 20 0.28 -6.68 21.88
N LYS A 21 0.32 -7.16 23.12
CA LYS A 21 -0.77 -7.93 23.72
C LYS A 21 -2.02 -7.07 23.90
N MET A 22 -1.87 -5.86 24.43
CA MET A 22 -2.97 -4.91 24.68
C MET A 22 -3.70 -4.51 23.39
N PHE A 23 -2.98 -4.37 22.28
CA PHE A 23 -3.56 -4.01 20.98
C PHE A 23 -3.83 -5.21 20.07
N HIS A 24 -3.64 -6.47 20.50
CA HIS A 24 -3.72 -7.64 19.62
C HIS A 24 -2.94 -7.47 18.29
N ARG A 25 -1.78 -6.83 18.36
CA ARG A 25 -0.96 -6.42 17.20
C ARG A 25 0.39 -7.12 17.25
N PRO A 26 0.47 -8.40 16.86
CA PRO A 26 1.65 -9.22 17.10
C PRO A 26 2.88 -8.77 16.31
N HIS A 27 2.72 -8.35 15.05
CA HIS A 27 3.88 -8.13 14.17
C HIS A 27 3.94 -6.73 13.54
N LYS A 28 2.80 -6.05 13.36
CA LYS A 28 2.78 -4.76 12.64
C LYS A 28 3.75 -3.77 13.30
N PRO A 29 4.72 -3.20 12.57
CA PRO A 29 5.78 -2.36 13.14
C PRO A 29 5.24 -1.16 13.89
N TYR A 30 5.91 -0.75 14.97
CA TYR A 30 5.65 0.52 15.64
C TYR A 30 6.63 1.60 15.18
N ALA A 31 6.19 2.86 15.23
CA ALA A 31 7.09 3.98 15.11
C ALA A 31 7.76 4.26 16.47
N ILE A 32 8.96 4.84 16.43
CA ILE A 32 9.68 5.32 17.60
C ILE A 32 9.84 6.84 17.51
N LEU A 33 9.53 7.52 18.61
CA LEU A 33 9.88 8.90 18.85
C LEU A 33 11.31 8.93 19.42
N VAL A 34 12.18 9.70 18.79
CA VAL A 34 13.57 9.91 19.23
C VAL A 34 13.81 11.39 19.50
N LYS A 35 14.76 11.72 20.38
CA LYS A 35 15.04 13.10 20.82
C LYS A 35 15.46 14.00 19.66
N ASP A 36 16.39 13.52 18.84
CA ASP A 36 17.04 14.23 17.76
C ASP A 36 17.57 13.25 16.70
N VAL A 37 18.14 13.78 15.61
CA VAL A 37 18.72 12.98 14.53
C VAL A 37 19.91 12.14 15.02
N ALA A 38 20.71 12.64 15.97
CA ALA A 38 21.84 11.89 16.52
C ALA A 38 21.38 10.63 17.25
N MET A 39 20.24 10.67 17.96
CA MET A 39 19.62 9.49 18.55
C MET A 39 19.07 8.55 17.46
N ALA A 40 18.44 9.07 16.39
CA ALA A 40 17.98 8.25 15.26
C ALA A 40 19.13 7.45 14.62
N GLU A 41 20.28 8.10 14.42
CA GLU A 41 21.48 7.54 13.81
C GLU A 41 22.09 6.40 14.63
N LYS A 42 21.75 6.23 15.92
CA LYS A 42 22.18 5.07 16.70
C LYS A 42 21.48 3.78 16.25
N TYR A 43 20.25 3.88 15.74
CA TYR A 43 19.41 2.74 15.38
C TYR A 43 19.29 2.52 13.88
N ALA A 44 19.38 3.59 13.09
CA ALA A 44 19.13 3.57 11.65
C ALA A 44 20.17 4.37 10.86
N TYR A 45 20.29 4.07 9.57
CA TYR A 45 20.96 4.93 8.62
C TYR A 45 20.04 6.12 8.29
N VAL A 46 20.62 7.31 8.20
CA VAL A 46 19.92 8.54 7.84
C VAL A 46 20.71 9.23 6.73
N SER A 47 20.19 9.21 5.51
CA SER A 47 20.73 9.97 4.40
C SER A 47 20.43 11.46 4.54
N ARG A 48 21.05 12.30 3.70
CA ARG A 48 20.78 13.74 3.68
C ARG A 48 19.31 14.06 3.43
N THR A 49 18.70 13.46 2.40
CA THR A 49 17.28 13.65 2.07
C THR A 49 16.38 13.21 3.22
N GLU A 50 16.71 12.09 3.88
CA GLU A 50 15.96 11.59 5.03
C GLU A 50 16.08 12.52 6.26
N LYS A 51 17.26 13.08 6.51
CA LYS A 51 17.48 14.07 7.57
C LYS A 51 16.65 15.33 7.33
N GLU A 52 16.69 15.89 6.11
CA GLU A 52 15.92 17.06 5.73
C GLU A 52 14.40 16.84 5.94
N LEU A 53 13.89 15.64 5.63
CA LEU A 53 12.49 15.27 5.87
C LEU A 53 12.14 15.13 7.36
N LEU A 54 13.02 14.54 8.17
CA LEU A 54 12.83 14.44 9.63
C LEU A 54 12.80 15.83 10.28
N GLU A 55 13.64 16.73 9.79
CA GLU A 55 13.80 18.10 10.30
C GLU A 55 12.70 19.07 9.84
N ASN A 56 11.96 18.71 8.79
CA ASN A 56 10.89 19.50 8.22
C ASN A 56 9.78 19.81 9.25
N PRO A 57 9.19 21.03 9.28
CA PRO A 57 8.03 21.37 10.11
C PRO A 57 6.89 20.34 10.17
N GLN A 58 6.65 19.58 9.10
CA GLN A 58 5.63 18.52 9.08
C GLN A 58 5.98 17.32 9.98
N ARG A 59 7.26 17.09 10.32
CA ARG A 59 7.73 16.03 11.24
C ARG A 59 7.07 14.66 11.00
N PRO A 60 7.11 14.09 9.77
CA PRO A 60 6.49 12.80 9.50
C PRO A 60 7.20 11.66 10.25
N ILE A 61 6.56 10.50 10.32
CA ILE A 61 7.25 9.23 10.59
C ILE A 61 8.01 8.85 9.32
N LEU A 62 9.32 8.69 9.42
CA LEU A 62 10.17 8.29 8.31
C LEU A 62 10.58 6.81 8.47
N ILE A 63 10.36 6.01 7.43
CA ILE A 63 10.79 4.61 7.40
C ILE A 63 12.27 4.55 7.02
N LEU A 64 13.12 4.21 7.98
CA LEU A 64 14.58 4.20 7.83
C LEU A 64 15.12 2.77 7.90
N ARG A 65 16.21 2.51 7.17
CA ARG A 65 16.92 1.22 7.24
C ARG A 65 17.68 1.12 8.57
N LYS A 66 17.50 0.02 9.30
CA LYS A 66 18.22 -0.21 10.55
C LYS A 66 19.71 -0.43 10.30
N ARG A 67 20.56 -0.02 11.26
CA ARG A 67 22.00 -0.33 11.23
C ARG A 67 22.29 -1.81 11.43
N LYS A 68 21.57 -2.41 12.38
CA LYS A 68 21.55 -3.85 12.64
C LYS A 68 20.12 -4.32 12.49
N LYS A 69 19.89 -5.35 11.66
CA LYS A 69 18.54 -5.87 11.38
C LYS A 69 17.79 -6.26 12.65
N ASP A 70 18.50 -6.86 13.60
CA ASP A 70 17.96 -7.35 14.87
C ASP A 70 17.79 -6.26 15.94
N SER A 71 18.24 -5.03 15.68
CA SER A 71 18.01 -3.91 16.58
C SER A 71 16.51 -3.63 16.71
N LEU A 72 16.01 -3.57 17.95
CA LEU A 72 14.60 -3.35 18.26
C LEU A 72 13.68 -4.30 17.47
N ILE A 73 14.06 -5.58 17.35
CA ILE A 73 13.32 -6.59 16.55
C ILE A 73 11.86 -6.70 16.99
N ILE A 74 11.59 -6.54 18.28
CA ILE A 74 10.22 -6.57 18.81
C ILE A 74 9.39 -5.34 18.41
N VAL A 75 10.04 -4.21 18.10
CA VAL A 75 9.36 -2.99 17.60
C VAL A 75 9.05 -3.15 16.11
N SER A 76 9.99 -3.71 15.34
CA SER A 76 9.83 -4.01 13.93
C SER A 76 10.62 -5.27 13.58
N GLU A 77 9.97 -6.30 13.04
CA GLU A 77 10.65 -7.52 12.53
C GLU A 77 11.38 -7.30 11.19
N LEU A 78 11.20 -6.12 10.59
CA LEU A 78 11.76 -5.76 9.28
C LEU A 78 13.20 -5.23 9.41
N ASP A 79 13.87 -5.10 8.25
CA ASP A 79 15.15 -4.39 8.11
C ASP A 79 15.00 -2.87 8.23
N THR A 80 13.78 -2.38 8.45
CA THR A 80 13.43 -0.98 8.59
C THR A 80 12.69 -0.68 9.89
N ILE A 81 12.71 0.58 10.30
CA ILE A 81 12.00 1.08 11.49
C ILE A 81 11.42 2.47 11.19
N GLY A 82 10.22 2.75 11.69
CA GLY A 82 9.61 4.08 11.60
C GLY A 82 10.17 4.98 12.69
N VAL A 83 10.75 6.12 12.31
CA VAL A 83 11.34 7.09 13.25
C VAL A 83 10.65 8.43 13.09
N MET A 84 10.33 9.10 14.19
CA MET A 84 9.80 10.45 14.20
C MET A 84 10.51 11.32 15.23
N LEU A 85 10.55 12.62 14.97
CA LEU A 85 11.11 13.63 15.88
C LEU A 85 10.03 14.34 16.70
N PRO A 86 10.39 15.01 17.82
CA PRO A 86 9.45 15.78 18.62
C PRO A 86 8.80 16.86 17.77
N TYR A 87 7.47 16.98 17.87
CA TYR A 87 6.69 17.96 17.09
C TYR A 87 5.70 18.76 17.96
N THR A 88 5.75 18.55 19.28
CA THR A 88 4.97 19.27 20.29
C THR A 88 5.88 19.62 21.46
N ALA A 89 5.56 20.69 22.19
CA ALA A 89 6.30 21.05 23.41
C ALA A 89 6.34 19.89 24.42
N LEU A 90 5.24 19.13 24.55
CA LEU A 90 5.19 17.95 25.40
C LEU A 90 6.25 16.91 25.02
N HIS A 91 6.46 16.65 23.72
CA HIS A 91 7.48 15.70 23.29
C HIS A 91 8.89 16.14 23.68
N TYR A 92 9.19 17.44 23.58
CA TYR A 92 10.47 17.97 24.02
C TYR A 92 10.64 17.81 25.54
N LEU A 93 9.62 18.18 26.33
CA LEU A 93 9.63 18.03 27.78
C LEU A 93 9.81 16.57 28.24
N LEU A 94 9.25 15.60 27.52
CA LEU A 94 9.47 14.18 27.85
C LEU A 94 10.96 13.80 27.77
N PHE A 95 11.71 14.35 26.81
CA PHE A 95 13.14 14.08 26.64
C PHE A 95 14.05 14.86 27.60
N ASP A 96 13.50 15.73 28.44
CA ASP A 96 14.22 16.30 29.59
C ASP A 96 14.37 15.28 30.73
N TYR A 97 13.46 14.30 30.79
CA TYR A 97 13.43 13.25 31.81
C TYR A 97 13.80 11.85 31.29
N ILE A 98 13.72 11.64 29.97
CA ILE A 98 13.94 10.34 29.33
C ILE A 98 15.03 10.48 28.26
N ASN A 99 16.08 9.65 28.30
CA ASN A 99 17.16 9.65 27.31
C ASN A 99 17.20 8.38 26.45
N GLU A 100 16.02 7.84 26.15
CA GLU A 100 15.80 6.61 25.39
C GLU A 100 14.69 6.80 24.35
N PRO A 101 14.69 6.04 23.24
CA PRO A 101 13.60 6.09 22.27
C PRO A 101 12.29 5.59 22.89
N LEU A 102 11.19 6.17 22.43
CA LEU A 102 9.84 5.85 22.89
C LEU A 102 9.01 5.26 21.76
N VAL A 103 8.33 4.15 22.00
CA VAL A 103 7.29 3.69 21.07
C VAL A 103 6.20 4.75 20.98
N MET A 104 5.74 5.03 19.77
CA MET A 104 4.62 5.91 19.51
C MET A 104 3.64 5.22 18.57
N THR A 105 2.49 4.81 19.10
CA THR A 105 1.40 4.21 18.30
C THR A 105 0.10 4.93 18.57
N SER A 106 -0.76 5.02 17.57
CA SER A 106 -2.11 5.57 17.71
C SER A 106 -2.89 4.81 18.79
N CYS A 107 -3.59 5.55 19.65
CA CYS A 107 -4.37 4.99 20.76
C CYS A 107 -5.76 4.57 20.26
N ASN A 108 -5.84 3.48 19.50
CA ASN A 108 -7.10 2.94 18.99
C ASN A 108 -7.07 1.41 18.89
N ILE A 109 -8.24 0.80 18.95
CA ILE A 109 -8.42 -0.62 18.64
C ILE A 109 -7.98 -0.83 17.18
N PRO A 110 -7.26 -1.91 16.84
CA PRO A 110 -6.84 -2.16 15.47
C PRO A 110 -8.01 -2.13 14.48
N GLY A 111 -7.87 -1.32 13.43
CA GLY A 111 -8.90 -1.14 12.42
C GLY A 111 -9.83 0.05 12.66
N GLU A 112 -9.88 0.59 13.89
CA GLU A 112 -10.59 1.84 14.16
C GLU A 112 -9.74 3.08 13.78
N PRO A 113 -10.37 4.23 13.54
CA PRO A 113 -9.65 5.50 13.38
C PRO A 113 -8.96 5.93 14.68
N ILE A 114 -7.97 6.83 14.57
CA ILE A 114 -7.31 7.40 15.75
C ILE A 114 -8.31 8.01 16.74
N SER A 115 -8.13 7.73 18.02
CA SER A 115 -9.01 8.25 19.06
C SER A 115 -8.71 9.72 19.37
N SER A 116 -9.77 10.48 19.63
CA SER A 116 -9.68 11.83 20.21
C SER A 116 -9.85 11.84 21.74
N THR A 117 -10.00 10.66 22.34
CA THR A 117 -10.14 10.43 23.78
C THR A 117 -9.20 9.34 24.26
N GLU A 118 -8.87 9.36 25.54
CA GLU A 118 -8.17 8.30 26.25
C GLU A 118 -8.95 6.98 26.21
N LYS A 119 -8.42 5.96 25.53
CA LYS A 119 -9.05 4.63 25.45
C LYS A 119 -8.19 3.52 26.04
N ILE A 120 -6.89 3.51 25.71
CA ILE A 120 -6.00 2.36 25.94
C ILE A 120 -4.69 2.81 26.57
N GLY A 121 -4.50 2.48 27.84
CA GLY A 121 -3.28 2.80 28.58
C GLY A 121 -3.40 2.55 30.08
N LYS A 122 -2.26 2.42 30.76
CA LYS A 122 -2.21 2.32 32.24
C LYS A 122 -2.35 3.70 32.89
N TYR A 123 -1.77 4.72 32.26
CA TYR A 123 -1.79 6.10 32.68
C TYR A 123 -2.16 6.97 31.49
N PHE A 124 -2.83 8.09 31.75
CA PHE A 124 -3.28 9.01 30.72
C PHE A 124 -2.73 10.41 31.01
N LEU A 125 -2.04 10.97 30.02
CA LEU A 125 -1.59 12.36 30.03
C LEU A 125 -2.44 13.13 29.00
N THR A 126 -3.31 14.00 29.48
CA THR A 126 -4.32 14.71 28.68
C THR A 126 -4.23 16.23 28.87
N HIS A 127 -5.02 16.98 28.10
CA HIS A 127 -5.13 18.43 28.19
C HIS A 127 -6.54 18.90 27.81
N GLU A 128 -6.93 20.10 28.25
CA GLU A 128 -8.27 20.67 28.00
C GLU A 128 -8.49 21.12 26.54
N ARG A 129 -7.42 21.24 25.74
CA ARG A 129 -7.54 21.65 24.33
C ARG A 129 -8.13 20.54 23.47
N ARG A 130 -9.43 20.58 23.23
CA ARG A 130 -10.15 19.58 22.41
C ARG A 130 -9.56 19.42 21.00
N ILE A 131 -9.44 18.16 20.56
CA ILE A 131 -9.08 17.78 19.18
C ILE A 131 -10.37 17.71 18.35
N VAL A 132 -10.59 18.68 17.47
CA VAL A 132 -11.81 18.75 16.62
C VAL A 132 -11.73 17.83 15.41
N ASN A 133 -10.53 17.70 14.83
CA ASN A 133 -10.28 16.86 13.67
C ASN A 133 -9.20 15.83 14.02
N ARG A 134 -9.61 14.57 13.94
CA ARG A 134 -8.72 13.41 14.04
C ARG A 134 -7.74 13.45 12.87
N CYS A 135 -6.47 13.18 13.13
CA CYS A 135 -5.44 13.21 12.11
C CYS A 135 -4.25 12.33 12.52
N ASP A 136 -4.11 11.19 11.84
CA ASP A 136 -2.95 10.33 11.98
C ASP A 136 -1.64 11.03 11.57
N ASP A 137 -0.52 10.57 12.12
CA ASP A 137 0.80 10.95 11.66
C ASP A 137 1.02 10.53 10.20
N SER A 138 1.60 11.42 9.40
CA SER A 138 2.04 11.09 8.05
C SER A 138 3.23 10.13 8.09
N VAL A 139 3.30 9.22 7.13
CA VAL A 139 4.37 8.21 7.01
C VAL A 139 5.01 8.33 5.64
N VAL A 140 6.34 8.44 5.61
CA VAL A 140 7.13 8.62 4.39
C VAL A 140 8.24 7.56 4.33
N LYS A 141 8.58 7.08 3.14
CA LYS A 141 9.75 6.22 2.87
C LYS A 141 10.55 6.85 1.72
N VAL A 142 11.87 6.83 1.80
CA VAL A 142 12.73 7.31 0.70
C VAL A 142 13.28 6.11 -0.06
N ILE A 143 13.11 6.09 -1.38
CA ILE A 143 13.64 5.05 -2.27
C ILE A 143 14.33 5.74 -3.43
N HIS A 144 15.61 5.46 -3.65
CA HIS A 144 16.41 6.06 -4.73
C HIS A 144 16.32 7.60 -4.76
N ASN A 145 16.49 8.25 -3.60
CA ASN A 145 16.33 9.70 -3.39
C ASN A 145 14.93 10.29 -3.69
N THR A 146 13.95 9.45 -4.02
CA THR A 146 12.54 9.84 -4.20
C THR A 146 11.74 9.56 -2.94
N SER A 147 10.93 10.52 -2.53
CA SER A 147 10.05 10.39 -1.36
C SER A 147 8.74 9.72 -1.76
N PHE A 148 8.34 8.69 -1.03
CA PHE A 148 7.06 8.01 -1.17
C PHE A 148 6.23 8.24 0.08
N PHE A 149 5.04 8.83 -0.06
CA PHE A 149 4.06 8.83 1.02
C PHE A 149 3.47 7.43 1.15
N LEU A 150 3.62 6.80 2.32
CA LEU A 150 2.81 5.64 2.67
C LEU A 150 1.46 6.09 3.24
N ARG A 151 1.48 7.25 3.90
CA ARG A 151 0.31 7.90 4.46
C ARG A 151 0.50 9.41 4.44
N ARG A 152 -0.42 10.13 3.80
CA ARG A 152 -0.48 11.59 3.79
C ARG A 152 -1.57 12.05 4.76
N SER A 153 -1.21 12.72 5.86
CA SER A 153 -2.15 13.18 6.89
C SER A 153 -1.61 14.40 7.63
N ARG A 154 -1.19 14.28 8.90
CA ARG A 154 -0.73 15.41 9.71
C ARG A 154 0.42 16.14 9.00
N GLY A 155 0.31 17.47 8.98
CA GLY A 155 1.30 18.35 8.35
C GLY A 155 1.02 18.64 6.87
N TYR A 156 0.19 17.83 6.21
CA TYR A 156 -0.11 17.97 4.79
C TYR A 156 -1.60 18.23 4.53
N THR A 157 -2.49 17.55 5.23
CA THR A 157 -3.93 17.82 5.13
C THR A 157 -4.29 19.11 5.89
N PRO A 158 -5.13 20.02 5.33
CA PRO A 158 -5.90 19.92 4.08
C PRO A 158 -5.29 20.73 2.91
N LEU A 159 -3.96 20.81 2.77
CA LEU A 159 -3.34 21.51 1.65
C LEU A 159 -3.78 20.86 0.32
N PRO A 160 -4.21 21.67 -0.67
CA PRO A 160 -4.65 21.15 -1.95
C PRO A 160 -3.47 20.69 -2.81
N ILE A 161 -3.78 19.78 -3.72
CA ILE A 161 -2.94 19.35 -4.83
C ILE A 161 -3.59 19.84 -6.12
N MET A 162 -2.80 20.38 -7.03
CA MET A 162 -3.30 21.00 -8.25
C MET A 162 -3.61 19.95 -9.32
N LEU A 163 -4.86 19.88 -9.76
CA LEU A 163 -5.26 19.14 -10.95
C LEU A 163 -4.77 19.86 -12.21
N PRO A 164 -4.37 19.14 -13.28
CA PRO A 164 -3.96 19.73 -14.55
C PRO A 164 -5.14 20.26 -15.39
N ILE A 165 -6.36 20.20 -14.84
CA ILE A 165 -7.61 20.54 -15.51
C ILE A 165 -8.54 21.32 -14.58
N GLN A 166 -9.46 22.08 -15.17
CA GLN A 166 -10.61 22.61 -14.44
C GLN A 166 -11.61 21.48 -14.20
N CYS A 167 -11.97 21.26 -12.94
CA CYS A 167 -12.94 20.27 -12.52
C CYS A 167 -14.27 20.91 -12.11
N LYS A 168 -15.34 20.15 -12.33
CA LYS A 168 -16.62 20.40 -11.66
C LYS A 168 -16.45 20.08 -10.18
N ASP A 169 -17.32 20.67 -9.36
CA ASP A 169 -17.42 20.33 -7.93
C ASP A 169 -17.60 18.80 -7.77
N THR A 170 -16.52 18.12 -7.37
CA THR A 170 -16.42 16.65 -7.37
C THR A 170 -16.05 16.14 -5.99
N VAL A 171 -16.69 15.06 -5.56
CA VAL A 171 -16.28 14.28 -4.38
C VAL A 171 -15.79 12.92 -4.86
N ALA A 172 -14.54 12.57 -4.55
CA ALA A 172 -14.03 11.22 -4.75
C ALA A 172 -13.92 10.51 -3.40
N VAL A 173 -14.59 9.36 -3.27
CA VAL A 173 -14.64 8.63 -2.00
C VAL A 173 -13.48 7.67 -1.78
N GLY A 174 -12.59 7.49 -2.76
CA GLY A 174 -11.41 6.64 -2.66
C GLY A 174 -11.70 5.14 -2.78
N ALA A 175 -10.78 4.32 -2.26
CA ALA A 175 -10.85 2.86 -2.17
C ALA A 175 -11.59 2.40 -0.89
N GLU A 176 -11.49 1.13 -0.50
CA GLU A 176 -11.97 0.65 0.82
C GLU A 176 -10.84 0.60 1.86
N LEU A 177 -9.69 0.06 1.46
CA LEU A 177 -8.50 -0.03 2.30
C LEU A 177 -7.69 1.28 2.24
N ASN A 178 -7.01 1.59 3.35
CA ASN A 178 -6.17 2.79 3.49
C ASN A 178 -6.83 4.08 2.96
N ASN A 179 -8.14 4.19 3.17
CA ASN A 179 -9.00 5.16 2.49
C ASN A 179 -8.59 6.61 2.80
N VAL A 180 -8.69 7.42 1.75
CA VAL A 180 -8.65 8.89 1.76
C VAL A 180 -9.72 9.36 0.80
N ILE A 181 -10.54 10.34 1.20
CA ILE A 181 -11.46 11.04 0.30
C ILE A 181 -10.79 12.28 -0.25
N CYS A 182 -11.31 12.81 -1.36
CA CYS A 182 -10.97 14.16 -1.76
C CYS A 182 -12.20 14.93 -2.24
N THR A 183 -12.09 16.25 -2.13
CA THR A 183 -13.03 17.18 -2.73
C THR A 183 -12.28 18.02 -3.76
N ALA A 184 -12.82 18.17 -4.96
CA ALA A 184 -12.16 18.89 -6.04
C ALA A 184 -13.03 20.04 -6.53
N LYS A 185 -12.43 21.23 -6.66
CA LYS A 185 -13.07 22.46 -7.10
C LYS A 185 -12.09 23.32 -7.90
N ASN A 186 -12.52 23.80 -9.08
CA ASN A 186 -11.66 24.51 -10.02
C ASN A 186 -10.45 23.64 -10.41
N GLN A 187 -9.21 24.03 -10.09
CA GLN A 187 -8.03 23.19 -10.31
C GLN A 187 -7.47 22.60 -9.01
N LYS A 188 -8.22 22.68 -7.89
CA LYS A 188 -7.72 22.27 -6.57
C LYS A 188 -8.41 21.00 -6.12
N CYS A 189 -7.64 19.96 -5.84
CA CYS A 189 -8.08 18.76 -5.16
C CYS A 189 -7.63 18.81 -3.71
N TYR A 190 -8.52 18.55 -2.75
CA TYR A 190 -8.26 18.59 -1.32
C TYR A 190 -8.39 17.17 -0.76
N PRO A 191 -7.31 16.40 -0.68
CA PRO A 191 -7.31 15.10 -0.02
C PRO A 191 -7.53 15.26 1.49
N SER A 192 -8.30 14.36 2.08
CA SER A 192 -8.48 14.27 3.52
C SER A 192 -7.22 13.74 4.22
N GLN A 193 -7.31 13.64 5.53
CA GLN A 193 -6.43 12.78 6.31
C GLN A 193 -6.75 11.31 6.01
N TYR A 194 -5.88 10.43 6.44
CA TYR A 194 -6.07 8.99 6.45
C TYR A 194 -7.31 8.63 7.28
N ILE A 195 -8.21 7.89 6.65
CA ILE A 195 -9.46 7.43 7.26
C ILE A 195 -9.27 5.99 7.74
N GLY A 196 -8.68 5.12 6.90
CA GLY A 196 -8.39 3.73 7.25
C GLY A 196 -9.20 2.73 6.44
N ASP A 197 -9.50 1.58 7.02
CA ASP A 197 -10.25 0.50 6.39
C ASP A 197 -11.76 0.69 6.62
N SER A 198 -12.50 1.08 5.56
CA SER A 198 -13.94 1.35 5.66
C SER A 198 -14.80 0.09 5.80
N ALA A 199 -14.23 -1.11 5.78
CA ALA A 199 -14.96 -2.34 6.14
C ALA A 199 -15.33 -2.40 7.63
N LYS A 200 -14.65 -1.60 8.48
CA LYS A 200 -15.01 -1.43 9.90
C LYS A 200 -16.06 -0.35 10.06
N TYR A 201 -17.07 -0.61 10.88
CA TYR A 201 -18.21 0.28 11.08
C TYR A 201 -17.80 1.67 11.59
N GLU A 202 -16.88 1.73 12.55
CA GLU A 202 -16.36 2.98 13.13
C GLU A 202 -15.62 3.81 12.08
N THR A 203 -14.87 3.15 11.19
CA THR A 203 -14.15 3.80 10.10
C THR A 203 -15.09 4.24 8.99
N TYR A 204 -16.12 3.46 8.68
CA TYR A 204 -17.19 3.83 7.77
C TYR A 204 -17.93 5.10 8.23
N ASN A 205 -18.27 5.19 9.52
CA ASN A 205 -18.87 6.40 10.07
C ASN A 205 -17.91 7.60 10.00
N TYR A 206 -16.62 7.37 10.25
CA TYR A 206 -15.60 8.40 10.13
C TYR A 206 -15.39 8.88 8.68
N LEU A 207 -15.51 7.98 7.70
CA LEU A 207 -15.54 8.29 6.28
C LEU A 207 -16.68 9.26 5.96
N LYS A 208 -17.91 8.97 6.41
CA LYS A 208 -19.07 9.84 6.21
C LYS A 208 -18.88 11.20 6.86
N GLU A 209 -18.46 11.23 8.13
CA GLU A 209 -18.18 12.45 8.88
C GLU A 209 -17.15 13.33 8.17
N THR A 210 -16.02 12.73 7.76
CA THR A 210 -14.91 13.43 7.10
C THR A 210 -15.34 13.98 5.74
N THR A 211 -16.08 13.20 4.96
CA THR A 211 -16.60 13.64 3.66
C THR A 211 -17.49 14.87 3.79
N MET A 212 -18.44 14.83 4.74
CA MET A 212 -19.33 15.97 4.99
C MET A 212 -18.56 17.22 5.47
N LYS A 213 -17.54 17.04 6.32
CA LYS A 213 -16.65 18.13 6.76
C LYS A 213 -15.89 18.74 5.59
N PHE A 214 -15.35 17.94 4.67
CA PHE A 214 -14.61 18.44 3.51
C PHE A 214 -15.50 19.14 2.48
N ILE A 215 -16.73 18.65 2.25
CA ILE A 215 -17.73 19.34 1.44
C ILE A 215 -18.01 20.74 2.01
N HIS A 216 -18.20 20.84 3.33
CA HIS A 216 -18.42 22.12 3.99
C HIS A 216 -17.19 23.03 3.93
N LEU A 217 -16.00 22.50 4.27
CA LEU A 217 -14.73 23.23 4.29
C LEU A 217 -14.40 23.86 2.93
N THR A 218 -14.64 23.12 1.84
CA THR A 218 -14.38 23.56 0.47
C THR A 218 -15.55 24.31 -0.17
N ARG A 219 -16.66 24.46 0.57
CA ARG A 219 -17.92 25.06 0.10
C ARG A 219 -18.35 24.44 -1.24
N LEU A 220 -18.31 23.12 -1.29
CA LEU A 220 -18.59 22.35 -2.49
C LEU A 220 -20.10 22.22 -2.69
N LYS A 221 -20.55 22.31 -3.94
CA LYS A 221 -21.89 21.89 -4.37
C LYS A 221 -21.73 20.67 -5.28
N PRO A 222 -21.65 19.44 -4.73
CA PRO A 222 -21.26 18.26 -5.48
C PRO A 222 -22.11 18.09 -6.75
N LYS A 223 -21.44 18.06 -7.91
CA LYS A 223 -22.02 17.74 -9.22
C LYS A 223 -21.61 16.34 -9.68
N ILE A 224 -20.45 15.88 -9.23
CA ILE A 224 -19.92 14.54 -9.48
C ILE A 224 -19.60 13.88 -8.14
N VAL A 225 -20.01 12.62 -7.99
CA VAL A 225 -19.49 11.72 -6.95
C VAL A 225 -18.80 10.57 -7.65
N THR A 226 -17.56 10.27 -7.30
CA THR A 226 -16.79 9.18 -7.91
C THR A 226 -16.25 8.22 -6.87
N CYS A 227 -16.20 6.94 -7.24
CA CYS A 227 -15.81 5.83 -6.38
C CYS A 227 -15.09 4.75 -7.19
N ASP A 228 -14.61 3.74 -6.49
CA ASP A 228 -14.06 2.54 -7.11
C ASP A 228 -15.13 1.77 -7.92
N LEU A 229 -14.69 0.94 -8.85
CA LEU A 229 -15.54 0.05 -9.63
C LEU A 229 -16.09 -1.10 -8.77
N HIS A 230 -15.38 -1.48 -7.70
CA HIS A 230 -15.79 -2.61 -6.86
C HIS A 230 -17.18 -2.38 -6.23
N PRO A 231 -18.19 -3.22 -6.54
CA PRO A 231 -19.58 -3.00 -6.11
C PRO A 231 -19.80 -3.26 -4.62
N GLY A 232 -18.97 -4.13 -4.00
CA GLY A 232 -19.09 -4.52 -2.60
C GLY A 232 -18.39 -3.61 -1.60
N TYR A 233 -17.70 -2.55 -2.04
CA TYR A 233 -17.01 -1.66 -1.12
C TYR A 233 -17.98 -0.77 -0.37
N ASN A 234 -17.74 -0.58 0.94
CA ASN A 234 -18.51 0.36 1.75
C ASN A 234 -18.39 1.79 1.23
N SER A 235 -17.22 2.17 0.69
CA SER A 235 -17.03 3.47 0.04
C SER A 235 -17.91 3.62 -1.22
N THR A 236 -18.07 2.58 -2.04
CA THR A 236 -18.98 2.57 -3.21
C THR A 236 -20.45 2.70 -2.78
N ILE A 237 -20.86 1.98 -1.74
CA ILE A 237 -22.22 2.11 -1.17
C ILE A 237 -22.47 3.55 -0.71
N PHE A 238 -21.52 4.14 0.02
CA PHE A 238 -21.63 5.51 0.47
C PHE A 238 -21.61 6.53 -0.68
N ALA A 239 -20.85 6.30 -1.75
CA ALA A 239 -20.88 7.15 -2.93
C ALA A 239 -22.27 7.17 -3.58
N LYS A 240 -22.97 6.04 -3.62
CA LYS A 240 -24.36 5.99 -4.09
C LYS A 240 -25.28 6.83 -3.22
N GLU A 241 -25.24 6.66 -1.89
CA GLU A 241 -26.01 7.47 -0.94
C GLU A 241 -25.74 8.98 -1.12
N LEU A 242 -24.47 9.35 -1.31
CA LEU A 242 -24.03 10.73 -1.50
C LEU A 242 -24.52 11.30 -2.84
N SER A 243 -24.48 10.50 -3.89
CA SER A 243 -24.94 10.87 -5.22
C SER A 243 -26.44 11.19 -5.22
N GLU A 244 -27.23 10.34 -4.56
CA GLU A 244 -28.68 10.52 -4.39
C GLU A 244 -28.97 11.79 -3.57
N LYS A 245 -28.27 11.98 -2.43
CA LYS A 245 -28.45 13.13 -1.54
C LYS A 245 -28.22 14.49 -2.22
N TYR A 246 -27.24 14.57 -3.11
CA TYR A 246 -26.87 15.82 -3.77
C TYR A 246 -27.38 15.93 -5.22
N HIS A 247 -28.13 14.94 -5.71
CA HIS A 247 -28.51 14.82 -7.12
C HIS A 247 -27.29 14.95 -8.07
N ALA A 248 -26.15 14.39 -7.65
CA ALA A 248 -24.91 14.40 -8.40
C ALA A 248 -24.84 13.22 -9.37
N LYS A 249 -24.00 13.33 -10.42
CA LYS A 249 -23.69 12.20 -11.30
C LYS A 249 -22.69 11.27 -10.59
N MET A 250 -23.04 10.00 -10.43
CA MET A 250 -22.11 8.98 -9.96
C MET A 250 -21.24 8.49 -11.12
N ILE A 251 -19.91 8.41 -10.92
CA ILE A 251 -18.96 7.87 -11.89
C ILE A 251 -18.05 6.85 -11.20
N GLN A 252 -18.14 5.59 -11.61
CA GLN A 252 -17.26 4.54 -11.13
C GLN A 252 -15.97 4.51 -11.96
N ILE A 253 -14.84 4.41 -11.28
CA ILE A 253 -13.51 4.40 -11.90
C ILE A 253 -12.77 3.16 -11.45
N GLN A 254 -12.18 2.44 -12.40
CA GLN A 254 -11.43 1.23 -12.11
C GLN A 254 -10.16 1.52 -11.30
N HIS A 255 -9.90 0.67 -10.30
CA HIS A 255 -8.88 0.83 -9.28
C HIS A 255 -7.46 1.13 -9.82
N HIS A 256 -6.97 0.29 -10.73
CA HIS A 256 -5.62 0.40 -11.29
C HIS A 256 -5.49 1.57 -12.27
N LYS A 257 -6.57 1.90 -13.01
CA LYS A 257 -6.64 3.12 -13.83
C LYS A 257 -6.50 4.36 -12.95
N ALA A 258 -7.18 4.40 -11.80
CA ALA A 258 -7.06 5.51 -10.85
C ALA A 258 -5.62 5.64 -10.29
N HIS A 259 -4.96 4.53 -9.95
CA HIS A 259 -3.56 4.52 -9.53
C HIS A 259 -2.65 5.21 -10.56
N VAL A 260 -2.59 4.70 -11.79
CA VAL A 260 -1.66 5.25 -12.79
C VAL A 260 -2.06 6.66 -13.25
N ALA A 261 -3.36 6.97 -13.27
CA ALA A 261 -3.84 8.31 -13.58
C ALA A 261 -3.47 9.33 -12.49
N SER A 262 -3.34 8.91 -11.24
CA SER A 262 -2.89 9.80 -10.16
C SER A 262 -1.48 10.34 -10.42
N VAL A 263 -0.57 9.47 -10.85
CA VAL A 263 0.79 9.85 -11.24
C VAL A 263 0.76 10.75 -12.46
N ALA A 264 0.07 10.32 -13.52
CA ALA A 264 -0.01 11.07 -14.75
C ALA A 264 -0.53 12.51 -14.54
N ALA A 265 -1.55 12.66 -13.71
CA ALA A 265 -2.11 13.96 -13.36
C ALA A 265 -1.17 14.83 -12.52
N GLU A 266 -0.41 14.26 -11.57
CA GLU A 266 0.63 15.01 -10.81
C GLU A 266 1.74 15.53 -11.73
N HIS A 267 2.12 14.76 -12.76
CA HIS A 267 3.15 15.15 -13.73
C HIS A 267 2.60 15.87 -14.97
N LYS A 268 1.29 16.13 -15.03
CA LYS A 268 0.61 16.84 -16.12
C LYS A 268 0.81 16.19 -17.50
N ILE A 269 0.81 14.85 -17.54
CA ILE A 269 0.95 14.06 -18.77
C ILE A 269 -0.37 13.38 -19.11
N THR A 270 -0.72 13.36 -20.40
CA THR A 270 -1.97 12.78 -20.90
C THR A 270 -1.75 11.44 -21.58
N ASP A 271 -0.64 11.31 -22.31
CA ASP A 271 -0.28 10.13 -23.06
C ASP A 271 0.89 9.45 -22.33
N TYR A 272 0.66 8.24 -21.82
CA TYR A 272 1.65 7.50 -21.04
C TYR A 272 1.44 5.98 -21.09
N ILE A 273 2.46 5.23 -20.64
CA ILE A 273 2.34 3.82 -20.30
C ILE A 273 2.31 3.69 -18.77
N GLY A 274 1.24 3.10 -18.23
CA GLY A 274 1.06 2.92 -16.79
C GLY A 274 1.36 1.50 -16.34
N ILE A 275 2.26 1.37 -15.37
CA ILE A 275 2.50 0.12 -14.62
C ILE A 275 1.73 0.21 -13.30
N ALA A 276 0.79 -0.71 -13.08
CA ALA A 276 0.03 -0.81 -11.85
C ALA A 276 0.35 -2.12 -11.13
N MET A 277 1.09 -2.06 -10.03
CA MET A 277 1.38 -3.24 -9.19
C MET A 277 0.75 -3.08 -7.81
N ASP A 278 -0.18 -3.96 -7.49
CA ASP A 278 -0.98 -3.86 -6.27
C ASP A 278 -1.31 -5.21 -5.64
N GLY A 279 -1.96 -5.15 -4.47
CA GLY A 279 -2.49 -6.28 -3.73
C GLY A 279 -3.69 -6.91 -4.43
N LEU A 280 -4.84 -6.26 -4.49
CA LEU A 280 -6.01 -6.75 -5.22
C LEU A 280 -6.82 -5.53 -5.64
N GLY A 281 -7.20 -5.46 -6.91
CA GLY A 281 -8.19 -4.50 -7.38
C GLY A 281 -9.16 -5.14 -8.35
N TYR A 282 -10.38 -4.61 -8.39
CA TYR A 282 -11.43 -5.12 -9.26
C TYR A 282 -11.12 -4.80 -10.73
N GLY A 283 -11.03 -5.82 -11.58
CA GLY A 283 -10.82 -5.68 -13.02
C GLY A 283 -12.07 -5.23 -13.75
N ASP A 284 -11.90 -4.69 -14.97
CA ASP A 284 -13.05 -4.35 -15.84
C ASP A 284 -13.84 -5.61 -16.27
N ASP A 285 -13.20 -6.77 -16.23
CA ASP A 285 -13.73 -8.10 -16.55
C ASP A 285 -14.28 -8.84 -15.31
N GLY A 286 -14.32 -8.17 -14.15
CA GLY A 286 -14.71 -8.76 -12.87
C GLY A 286 -13.68 -9.71 -12.26
N LYS A 287 -12.51 -9.90 -12.88
CA LYS A 287 -11.39 -10.67 -12.30
C LYS A 287 -10.60 -9.82 -11.30
N LEU A 288 -9.69 -10.48 -10.57
CA LEU A 288 -8.83 -9.85 -9.58
C LEU A 288 -7.50 -9.43 -10.20
N TRP A 289 -7.30 -8.12 -10.38
CA TRP A 289 -6.08 -7.57 -10.97
C TRP A 289 -5.07 -7.12 -9.91
N GLY A 290 -3.84 -6.86 -10.34
CA GLY A 290 -2.79 -6.28 -9.48
C GLY A 290 -1.38 -6.30 -10.08
N GLY A 291 -1.24 -6.51 -11.38
CA GLY A 291 0.05 -6.54 -12.07
C GLY A 291 -0.15 -6.21 -13.53
N GLU A 292 -0.63 -4.99 -13.79
CA GLU A 292 -1.19 -4.57 -15.08
C GLU A 292 -0.33 -3.52 -15.78
N ILE A 293 -0.32 -3.55 -17.11
CA ILE A 293 0.28 -2.54 -17.97
C ILE A 293 -0.79 -1.94 -18.87
N PHE A 294 -0.97 -0.62 -18.79
CA PHE A 294 -1.90 0.13 -19.61
C PHE A 294 -1.17 1.07 -20.58
N SER A 295 -1.57 1.08 -21.84
CA SER A 295 -1.30 2.21 -22.75
C SER A 295 -2.46 3.20 -22.61
N VAL A 296 -2.16 4.45 -22.30
CA VAL A 296 -3.17 5.49 -22.07
C VAL A 296 -2.99 6.62 -23.07
N LYS A 297 -4.06 6.97 -23.80
CA LYS A 297 -4.10 8.10 -24.73
C LYS A 297 -5.13 9.12 -24.28
N ASN A 298 -4.89 10.39 -24.56
CA ASN A 298 -5.79 11.50 -24.23
C ASN A 298 -6.18 11.54 -22.73
N GLY A 299 -5.34 11.00 -21.85
CA GLY A 299 -5.56 10.94 -20.40
C GLY A 299 -6.59 9.92 -19.91
N ASN A 300 -7.53 9.47 -20.74
CA ASN A 300 -8.65 8.62 -20.33
C ASN A 300 -8.92 7.39 -21.22
N ILE A 301 -8.23 7.22 -22.35
CA ILE A 301 -8.40 6.06 -23.22
C ILE A 301 -7.39 4.99 -22.81
N PHE A 302 -7.85 4.03 -21.99
CA PHE A 302 -7.03 2.94 -21.48
C PHE A 302 -7.09 1.72 -22.41
N THR A 303 -5.94 1.14 -22.71
CA THR A 303 -5.81 -0.17 -23.34
C THR A 303 -4.89 -1.03 -22.47
N ARG A 304 -5.39 -2.16 -21.96
CA ARG A 304 -4.57 -3.15 -21.24
C ARG A 304 -3.67 -3.85 -22.25
N ILE A 305 -2.36 -3.64 -22.18
CA ILE A 305 -1.37 -4.13 -23.16
C ILE A 305 -0.49 -5.25 -22.60
N GLY A 306 -0.57 -5.53 -21.30
CA GLY A 306 0.10 -6.65 -20.69
C GLY A 306 -0.22 -6.79 -19.21
N HIS A 307 0.11 -7.95 -18.66
CA HIS A 307 -0.15 -8.27 -17.26
C HIS A 307 0.70 -9.44 -16.77
N LEU A 308 0.67 -9.71 -15.45
CA LEU A 308 1.17 -10.97 -14.90
C LEU A 308 0.31 -12.14 -15.36
N GLU A 309 0.90 -13.33 -15.48
CA GLU A 309 0.17 -14.57 -15.73
C GLU A 309 -0.94 -14.79 -14.70
N GLU A 310 -2.12 -15.22 -15.18
CA GLU A 310 -3.24 -15.58 -14.32
C GLU A 310 -2.89 -16.82 -13.48
N GLN A 311 -2.95 -16.65 -12.16
CA GLN A 311 -2.66 -17.71 -11.19
C GLN A 311 -3.92 -18.12 -10.40
N PRO A 312 -4.07 -19.41 -10.06
CA PRO A 312 -5.15 -19.91 -9.22
C PRO A 312 -5.16 -19.27 -7.82
N HIS A 313 -6.19 -18.48 -7.53
CA HIS A 313 -6.43 -17.87 -6.23
C HIS A 313 -7.46 -18.70 -5.45
N ILE A 314 -6.99 -19.65 -4.64
CA ILE A 314 -7.86 -20.57 -3.93
C ILE A 314 -8.34 -20.00 -2.58
N GLY A 315 -9.66 -19.98 -2.37
CA GLY A 315 -10.26 -19.61 -1.08
C GLY A 315 -10.50 -18.11 -0.86
N GLY A 316 -10.57 -17.31 -1.93
CA GLY A 316 -10.97 -15.89 -1.86
C GLY A 316 -10.16 -15.08 -0.85
N ASP A 317 -10.84 -14.31 0.01
CA ASP A 317 -10.19 -13.47 1.03
C ASP A 317 -9.27 -14.25 1.97
N SER A 318 -9.57 -15.53 2.22
CA SER A 318 -8.72 -16.35 3.09
C SER A 318 -7.33 -16.59 2.48
N ALA A 319 -7.18 -16.55 1.16
CA ALA A 319 -5.87 -16.66 0.50
C ALA A 319 -4.99 -15.44 0.78
N THR A 320 -5.61 -14.28 1.01
CA THR A 320 -4.91 -13.05 1.39
C THR A 320 -4.38 -13.11 2.82
N ILE A 321 -5.06 -13.86 3.71
CA ILE A 321 -4.63 -14.08 5.10
C ILE A 321 -3.58 -15.19 5.17
N TYR A 322 -3.76 -16.26 4.40
CA TYR A 322 -2.90 -17.44 4.39
C TYR A 322 -2.24 -17.62 3.02
N PRO A 323 -1.08 -16.96 2.77
CA PRO A 323 -0.34 -17.04 1.50
C PRO A 323 -0.07 -18.45 0.96
N LYS A 324 0.02 -19.45 1.85
CA LYS A 324 0.12 -20.87 1.48
C LYS A 324 -0.97 -21.33 0.50
N LYS A 325 -2.17 -20.77 0.58
CA LYS A 325 -3.26 -21.08 -0.35
C LYS A 325 -2.90 -20.64 -1.78
N MET A 326 -2.48 -19.39 -1.94
CA MET A 326 -2.01 -18.88 -3.23
C MET A 326 -0.82 -19.72 -3.74
N LEU A 327 0.14 -20.02 -2.88
CA LEU A 327 1.28 -20.86 -3.23
C LEU A 327 0.85 -22.25 -3.74
N PHE A 328 -0.09 -22.91 -3.07
CA PHE A 328 -0.58 -24.22 -3.50
C PHE A 328 -1.22 -24.17 -4.89
N GLY A 329 -2.00 -23.12 -5.16
CA GLY A 329 -2.61 -22.89 -6.48
C GLY A 329 -1.59 -22.63 -7.60
N ILE A 330 -0.46 -21.98 -7.29
CA ILE A 330 0.61 -21.79 -8.28
C ILE A 330 1.39 -23.10 -8.50
N LEU A 331 1.75 -23.79 -7.42
CA LEU A 331 2.49 -25.05 -7.50
C LEU A 331 1.71 -26.15 -8.22
N SER A 332 0.37 -26.10 -8.21
CA SER A 332 -0.44 -27.07 -8.97
C SER A 332 -0.35 -26.93 -10.49
N LYS A 333 0.29 -25.87 -11.00
CA LYS A 333 0.63 -25.74 -12.43
C LYS A 333 2.01 -26.33 -12.76
N ILE A 334 2.80 -26.67 -11.74
CA ILE A 334 4.18 -27.14 -11.87
C ILE A 334 4.26 -28.63 -11.51
N LEU A 335 3.55 -29.03 -10.46
CA LEU A 335 3.62 -30.36 -9.85
C LEU A 335 2.32 -31.15 -10.07
N ASN A 336 2.44 -32.47 -10.13
CA ASN A 336 1.28 -33.37 -10.17
C ASN A 336 0.64 -33.55 -8.77
N GLU A 337 -0.52 -34.20 -8.71
CA GLU A 337 -1.28 -34.36 -7.46
C GLU A 337 -0.50 -35.13 -6.38
N GLU A 338 0.23 -36.18 -6.75
CA GLU A 338 1.01 -36.96 -5.79
C GLU A 338 2.16 -36.14 -5.20
N GLU A 339 2.82 -35.33 -6.04
CA GLU A 339 3.90 -34.43 -5.62
C GLU A 339 3.37 -33.36 -4.66
N LEU A 340 2.24 -32.72 -4.99
CA LEU A 340 1.60 -31.72 -4.14
C LEU A 340 1.23 -32.27 -2.75
N LEU A 341 0.73 -33.51 -2.70
CA LEU A 341 0.37 -34.17 -1.43
C LEU A 341 1.59 -34.52 -0.57
N LYS A 342 2.77 -34.70 -1.18
CA LYS A 342 4.02 -35.04 -0.49
C LYS A 342 4.82 -33.80 -0.06
N LEU A 343 4.43 -32.59 -0.46
CA LEU A 343 5.13 -31.35 -0.09
C LEU A 343 5.06 -31.08 1.42
N HIS A 344 6.22 -31.01 2.07
CA HIS A 344 6.34 -30.67 3.50
C HIS A 344 5.95 -29.22 3.85
N LEU A 345 5.63 -28.39 2.85
CA LEU A 345 5.17 -27.00 3.04
C LEU A 345 3.74 -26.92 3.59
N PHE A 346 2.97 -28.00 3.46
CA PHE A 346 1.56 -28.10 3.83
C PHE A 346 1.37 -29.35 4.70
N ASN A 347 0.43 -29.31 5.64
CA ASN A 347 0.05 -30.54 6.33
C ASN A 347 -0.90 -31.40 5.45
N GLU A 348 -0.99 -32.70 5.73
CA GLU A 348 -1.77 -33.64 4.92
C GLU A 348 -3.25 -33.24 4.76
N LYS A 349 -3.85 -32.69 5.81
CA LYS A 349 -5.26 -32.23 5.78
C LYS A 349 -5.43 -31.00 4.89
N GLU A 350 -4.49 -30.05 4.96
CA GLU A 350 -4.45 -28.87 4.10
C GLU A 350 -4.31 -29.26 2.63
N SER A 351 -3.31 -30.09 2.30
CA SER A 351 -3.07 -30.50 0.91
C SER A 351 -4.28 -31.19 0.29
N ARG A 352 -4.92 -32.11 1.02
CA ARG A 352 -6.14 -32.78 0.55
C ARG A 352 -7.31 -31.83 0.35
N LEU A 353 -7.47 -30.84 1.25
CA LEU A 353 -8.52 -29.84 1.14
C LEU A 353 -8.27 -28.91 -0.07
N TYR A 354 -7.05 -28.41 -0.22
CA TYR A 354 -6.68 -27.50 -1.31
C TYR A 354 -6.76 -28.20 -2.67
N LEU A 355 -6.35 -29.46 -2.75
CA LEU A 355 -6.50 -30.26 -3.97
C LEU A 355 -7.98 -30.43 -4.36
N LYS A 356 -8.85 -30.75 -3.40
CA LYS A 356 -10.31 -30.83 -3.66
C LYS A 356 -10.89 -29.49 -4.11
N ILE A 357 -10.44 -28.37 -3.55
CA ILE A 357 -10.85 -27.03 -3.96
C ILE A 357 -10.46 -26.76 -5.41
N LEU A 358 -9.22 -27.10 -5.80
CA LEU A 358 -8.74 -26.95 -7.17
C LEU A 358 -9.52 -27.82 -8.17
N GLN A 359 -9.66 -29.12 -7.88
CA GLN A 359 -10.35 -30.08 -8.76
C GLN A 359 -11.81 -29.68 -9.01
N ASN A 360 -12.51 -29.25 -7.96
CA ASN A 360 -13.93 -28.88 -8.04
C ASN A 360 -14.17 -27.40 -8.34
N LYS A 361 -13.11 -26.58 -8.49
CA LYS A 361 -13.17 -25.12 -8.70
C LYS A 361 -14.07 -24.38 -7.70
N ILE A 362 -14.06 -24.82 -6.43
CA ILE A 362 -14.92 -24.25 -5.37
C ILE A 362 -14.30 -22.97 -4.83
N ASN A 363 -14.99 -21.82 -4.92
CA ASN A 363 -14.47 -20.53 -4.45
C ASN A 363 -13.04 -20.23 -4.94
N MET A 364 -12.79 -20.59 -6.20
CA MET A 364 -11.54 -20.36 -6.89
C MET A 364 -11.76 -19.29 -7.95
N GLN A 365 -10.88 -18.30 -7.96
CA GLN A 365 -10.78 -17.30 -9.03
C GLN A 365 -9.36 -17.30 -9.58
N TYR A 366 -9.14 -16.54 -10.65
CA TYR A 366 -7.80 -16.26 -11.15
C TYR A 366 -7.42 -14.83 -10.81
N THR A 367 -6.14 -14.62 -10.51
CA THR A 367 -5.61 -13.29 -10.26
C THR A 367 -4.29 -13.06 -10.96
N THR A 368 -4.07 -11.81 -11.35
CA THR A 368 -2.80 -11.27 -11.87
C THR A 368 -2.09 -10.40 -10.82
N SER A 369 -2.42 -10.59 -9.54
CA SER A 369 -1.94 -9.74 -8.45
C SER A 369 -0.44 -9.89 -8.17
N THR A 370 0.29 -8.78 -8.27
CA THR A 370 1.70 -8.72 -7.85
C THR A 370 1.85 -8.99 -6.36
N GLY A 371 0.98 -8.41 -5.52
CA GLY A 371 1.02 -8.64 -4.08
C GLY A 371 0.84 -10.11 -3.69
N ARG A 372 -0.07 -10.83 -4.36
CA ARG A 372 -0.29 -12.27 -4.11
C ARG A 372 0.87 -13.13 -4.59
N ILE A 373 1.50 -12.77 -5.71
CA ILE A 373 2.73 -13.42 -6.17
C ILE A 373 3.86 -13.25 -5.14
N LEU A 374 4.08 -12.03 -4.63
CA LEU A 374 5.09 -11.79 -3.59
C LEU A 374 4.77 -12.51 -2.28
N ASP A 375 3.49 -12.56 -1.90
CA ASP A 375 3.06 -13.30 -0.71
C ASP A 375 3.34 -14.81 -0.86
N ALA A 376 3.04 -15.40 -2.01
CA ALA A 376 3.31 -16.80 -2.29
C ALA A 376 4.82 -17.11 -2.33
N ALA A 377 5.64 -16.22 -2.89
CA ALA A 377 7.10 -16.35 -2.84
C ALA A 377 7.63 -16.30 -1.39
N SER A 378 7.09 -15.40 -0.56
CA SER A 378 7.40 -15.35 0.88
C SER A 378 7.07 -16.65 1.61
N ALA A 379 5.93 -17.26 1.28
CA ALA A 379 5.52 -18.55 1.85
C ALA A 379 6.40 -19.70 1.38
N LEU A 380 6.74 -19.75 0.10
CA LEU A 380 7.59 -20.78 -0.50
C LEU A 380 8.98 -20.81 0.15
N LEU A 381 9.57 -19.64 0.32
CA LEU A 381 10.89 -19.50 0.95
C LEU A 381 10.84 -19.68 2.48
N GLY A 382 9.64 -19.83 3.06
CA GLY A 382 9.44 -20.07 4.49
C GLY A 382 9.70 -18.85 5.37
N PHE A 383 9.55 -17.63 4.83
CA PHE A 383 9.72 -16.40 5.59
C PHE A 383 8.44 -15.95 6.30
N CYS A 384 7.30 -16.05 5.61
CA CYS A 384 6.01 -15.66 6.18
C CYS A 384 4.87 -16.41 5.48
N ASP A 385 4.07 -17.13 6.26
CA ASP A 385 2.93 -17.92 5.81
C ASP A 385 1.58 -17.44 6.39
N ASN A 386 1.59 -16.35 7.15
CA ASN A 386 0.41 -15.74 7.75
C ASN A 386 0.48 -14.20 7.75
N ARG A 387 -0.52 -13.57 7.13
CA ARG A 387 -0.68 -12.11 7.05
C ARG A 387 -1.44 -11.58 8.26
N THR A 388 -0.71 -11.24 9.32
CA THR A 388 -1.31 -10.58 10.51
C THR A 388 -1.59 -9.09 10.35
N TYR A 389 -1.09 -8.48 9.27
CA TYR A 389 -1.39 -7.10 8.87
C TYR A 389 -1.16 -6.96 7.37
N ASP A 390 -1.79 -5.95 6.77
CA ASP A 390 -1.71 -5.73 5.32
C ASP A 390 -0.26 -5.62 4.80
N GLY A 391 0.03 -6.32 3.71
CA GLY A 391 1.35 -6.38 3.08
C GLY A 391 2.46 -7.14 3.83
N ARG A 392 2.20 -7.74 5.02
CA ARG A 392 3.26 -8.39 5.83
C ARG A 392 4.16 -9.35 5.04
N PRO A 393 3.65 -10.36 4.30
CA PRO A 393 4.52 -11.34 3.68
C PRO A 393 5.42 -10.70 2.60
N ALA A 394 4.86 -9.85 1.74
CA ALA A 394 5.64 -9.06 0.78
C ALA A 394 6.70 -8.16 1.44
N MET A 395 6.40 -7.51 2.56
CA MET A 395 7.36 -6.67 3.30
C MET A 395 8.47 -7.51 3.95
N ILE A 396 8.14 -8.69 4.46
CA ILE A 396 9.13 -9.63 5.02
C ILE A 396 10.05 -10.13 3.91
N LEU A 397 9.48 -10.53 2.76
CA LEU A 397 10.26 -10.94 1.58
C LEU A 397 11.26 -9.85 1.16
N GLU A 398 10.81 -8.59 1.08
CA GLU A 398 11.68 -7.43 0.80
C GLU A 398 12.81 -7.31 1.84
N SER A 399 12.51 -7.48 3.12
CA SER A 399 13.48 -7.35 4.21
C SER A 399 14.53 -8.47 4.25
N MET A 400 14.21 -9.63 3.66
CA MET A 400 15.07 -10.82 3.60
C MET A 400 15.89 -10.88 2.30
N ALA A 401 15.52 -10.08 1.29
CA ALA A 401 16.17 -10.06 0.00
C ALA A 401 17.60 -9.51 0.08
N THR A 402 18.51 -10.19 -0.62
CA THR A 402 19.92 -9.80 -0.80
C THR A 402 20.16 -9.48 -2.28
N ASP A 403 21.11 -10.14 -2.93
CA ASP A 403 21.45 -9.95 -4.34
C ASP A 403 20.72 -10.99 -5.21
N PRO A 404 20.10 -10.61 -6.33
CA PRO A 404 19.36 -11.54 -7.17
C PRO A 404 20.31 -12.49 -7.91
N LEU A 405 19.88 -13.74 -8.06
CA LEU A 405 20.48 -14.68 -9.03
C LEU A 405 20.10 -14.31 -10.47
N GLU A 406 20.90 -14.77 -11.43
CA GLU A 406 20.59 -14.66 -12.85
C GLU A 406 19.39 -15.55 -13.20
N PHE A 407 18.26 -14.91 -13.48
CA PHE A 407 17.06 -15.55 -14.00
C PHE A 407 16.22 -14.50 -14.74
N GLU A 408 16.11 -14.65 -16.06
CA GLU A 408 15.51 -13.63 -16.92
C GLU A 408 13.98 -13.81 -17.10
N PRO A 409 13.21 -12.71 -17.20
CA PRO A 409 11.77 -12.73 -17.45
C PRO A 409 11.36 -13.55 -18.68
N ILE A 410 10.34 -14.40 -18.50
CA ILE A 410 9.76 -15.23 -19.57
C ILE A 410 8.40 -14.65 -19.93
N PHE A 411 8.13 -14.53 -21.23
CA PHE A 411 6.93 -13.89 -21.75
C PHE A 411 6.12 -14.84 -22.62
N SER A 412 4.80 -14.69 -22.57
CA SER A 412 3.88 -15.23 -23.56
C SER A 412 3.02 -14.10 -24.16
N LYS A 413 2.18 -14.42 -25.14
CA LYS A 413 1.21 -13.50 -25.73
C LYS A 413 -0.15 -14.16 -25.78
N GLU A 414 -1.18 -13.40 -25.38
CA GLU A 414 -2.58 -13.80 -25.42
C GLU A 414 -3.42 -12.57 -25.78
N ASP A 415 -4.33 -12.71 -26.74
CA ASP A 415 -5.23 -11.64 -27.20
C ASP A 415 -4.56 -10.28 -27.48
N GLY A 416 -3.33 -10.31 -28.00
CA GLY A 416 -2.54 -9.11 -28.28
C GLY A 416 -1.86 -8.45 -27.07
N ALA A 417 -2.13 -8.92 -25.85
CA ALA A 417 -1.43 -8.51 -24.64
C ALA A 417 -0.16 -9.34 -24.42
N SER A 418 0.87 -8.74 -23.82
CA SER A 418 2.08 -9.45 -23.39
C SER A 418 1.91 -9.92 -21.95
N ILE A 419 2.15 -11.20 -21.69
CA ILE A 419 2.02 -11.79 -20.36
C ILE A 419 3.40 -12.08 -19.79
N LEU A 420 3.66 -11.62 -18.57
CA LEU A 420 4.83 -12.04 -17.81
C LEU A 420 4.51 -13.35 -17.07
N MET A 421 5.15 -14.43 -17.49
CA MET A 421 4.93 -15.77 -16.93
C MET A 421 5.48 -15.82 -15.50
N THR A 422 4.64 -16.18 -14.53
CA THR A 422 5.04 -16.34 -13.12
C THR A 422 5.19 -17.80 -12.72
N THR A 423 4.56 -18.74 -13.42
CA THR A 423 4.74 -20.19 -13.19
C THR A 423 6.21 -20.61 -13.31
N PRO A 424 6.97 -20.20 -14.35
CA PRO A 424 8.41 -20.52 -14.44
C PRO A 424 9.24 -19.88 -13.32
N LEU A 425 8.82 -18.72 -12.81
CA LEU A 425 9.47 -18.11 -11.65
C LEU A 425 9.31 -19.01 -10.41
N PHE A 426 8.12 -19.53 -10.15
CA PHE A 426 7.93 -20.42 -9.00
C PHE A 426 8.64 -21.76 -9.16
N ASP A 427 8.71 -22.30 -10.37
CA ASP A 427 9.50 -23.49 -10.65
C ASP A 427 10.98 -23.26 -10.34
N PHE A 428 11.53 -22.13 -10.79
CA PHE A 428 12.90 -21.72 -10.44
C PHE A 428 13.10 -21.56 -8.93
N LEU A 429 12.21 -20.85 -8.25
CA LEU A 429 12.30 -20.63 -6.80
C LEU A 429 12.20 -21.94 -6.01
N TYR A 430 11.43 -22.91 -6.51
CA TYR A 430 11.22 -24.21 -5.87
C TYR A 430 12.40 -25.16 -6.08
N THR A 431 12.98 -25.19 -7.28
CA THR A 431 14.06 -26.14 -7.64
C THR A 431 15.47 -25.62 -7.35
N SER A 432 15.64 -24.30 -7.22
CA SER A 432 16.95 -23.69 -6.99
C SER A 432 17.54 -24.04 -5.62
N LYS A 433 18.86 -24.25 -5.60
CA LYS A 433 19.66 -24.45 -4.38
C LYS A 433 20.26 -23.15 -3.84
N GLY A 434 19.89 -22.00 -4.40
CA GLY A 434 20.38 -20.69 -3.96
C GLY A 434 19.94 -20.35 -2.53
N GLU A 435 20.65 -19.43 -1.87
CA GLU A 435 20.22 -18.96 -0.56
C GLU A 435 18.87 -18.26 -0.66
N LYS A 436 18.02 -18.42 0.35
CA LYS A 436 16.65 -17.87 0.36
C LYS A 436 16.63 -16.34 0.15
N GLY A 437 17.65 -15.64 0.63
CA GLY A 437 17.78 -14.19 0.41
C GLY A 437 18.00 -13.83 -1.05
N ASN A 438 18.82 -14.62 -1.77
CA ASN A 438 19.03 -14.42 -3.21
C ASN A 438 17.75 -14.76 -4.00
N LEU A 439 17.04 -15.82 -3.62
CA LEU A 439 15.77 -16.20 -4.25
C LEU A 439 14.68 -15.14 -4.05
N ALA A 440 14.59 -14.55 -2.85
CA ALA A 440 13.70 -13.42 -2.58
C ALA A 440 14.04 -12.21 -3.45
N ALA A 441 15.33 -11.94 -3.65
CA ALA A 441 15.79 -10.89 -4.53
C ALA A 441 15.46 -11.21 -6.01
N THR A 442 15.67 -12.44 -6.46
CA THR A 442 15.31 -12.86 -7.82
C THR A 442 13.83 -12.66 -8.10
N ALA A 443 12.94 -13.08 -7.18
CA ALA A 443 11.49 -12.94 -7.37
C ALA A 443 11.03 -11.49 -7.60
N GLN A 444 11.50 -10.57 -6.76
CA GLN A 444 11.14 -9.15 -6.87
C GLN A 444 11.79 -8.50 -8.12
N MET A 445 13.03 -8.85 -8.45
CA MET A 445 13.70 -8.31 -9.65
C MET A 445 13.10 -8.85 -10.95
N TYR A 446 12.70 -10.11 -10.97
CA TYR A 446 12.02 -10.74 -12.10
C TYR A 446 10.75 -9.99 -12.49
N ILE A 447 9.91 -9.67 -11.50
CA ILE A 447 8.67 -8.91 -11.69
C ILE A 447 8.97 -7.49 -12.16
N ALA A 448 9.93 -6.81 -11.52
CA ALA A 448 10.30 -5.44 -11.87
C ALA A 448 10.81 -5.34 -13.32
N LYS A 449 11.80 -6.17 -13.69
CA LYS A 449 12.35 -6.25 -15.05
C LYS A 449 11.31 -6.66 -16.07
N GLY A 450 10.50 -7.68 -15.76
CA GLY A 450 9.53 -8.24 -16.70
C GLY A 450 8.42 -7.24 -17.05
N LEU A 451 7.79 -6.63 -16.05
CA LEU A 451 6.73 -5.64 -16.27
C LEU A 451 7.28 -4.34 -16.89
N PHE A 452 8.50 -3.92 -16.52
CA PHE A 452 9.19 -2.83 -17.20
C PHE A 452 9.44 -3.13 -18.68
N THR A 453 9.90 -4.33 -19.02
CA THR A 453 10.18 -4.73 -20.42
C THR A 453 8.91 -4.67 -21.27
N ILE A 454 7.76 -5.09 -20.73
CA ILE A 454 6.46 -4.98 -21.43
C ILE A 454 6.10 -3.50 -21.66
N ALA A 455 6.26 -2.65 -20.65
CA ALA A 455 5.98 -1.23 -20.74
C ALA A 455 6.90 -0.53 -21.75
N GLU A 456 8.21 -0.74 -21.64
CA GLU A 456 9.26 -0.14 -22.48
C GLU A 456 9.05 -0.45 -23.97
N ARG A 457 8.74 -1.70 -24.32
CA ARG A 457 8.48 -2.10 -25.71
C ARG A 457 7.41 -1.25 -26.39
N THR A 458 6.39 -0.84 -25.64
CA THR A 458 5.31 0.02 -26.18
C THR A 458 5.64 1.50 -26.05
N ALA A 459 6.25 1.89 -24.93
CA ALA A 459 6.70 3.26 -24.65
C ALA A 459 7.65 3.76 -25.75
N SER A 460 8.68 2.99 -26.09
CA SER A 460 9.69 3.36 -27.09
C SER A 460 9.09 3.47 -28.50
N LYS A 461 8.13 2.60 -28.85
CA LYS A 461 7.45 2.64 -30.16
C LYS A 461 6.54 3.86 -30.31
N LYS A 462 5.95 4.34 -29.21
CA LYS A 462 4.98 5.44 -29.21
C LYS A 462 5.56 6.76 -28.68
N ASN A 463 6.82 6.75 -28.24
CA ASN A 463 7.49 7.85 -27.55
C ASN A 463 6.69 8.40 -26.35
N MET A 464 6.22 7.50 -25.48
CA MET A 464 5.39 7.83 -24.32
C MET A 464 6.16 7.61 -23.00
N PRO A 465 6.04 8.51 -22.00
CA PRO A 465 6.64 8.29 -20.69
C PRO A 465 6.00 7.10 -19.97
N ILE A 466 6.76 6.48 -19.06
CA ILE A 466 6.28 5.39 -18.21
C ILE A 466 5.99 5.93 -16.81
N VAL A 467 4.82 5.60 -16.26
CA VAL A 467 4.43 5.88 -14.88
C VAL A 467 4.23 4.58 -14.10
N PHE A 468 4.44 4.63 -12.78
CA PHE A 468 4.30 3.49 -11.89
C PHE A 468 3.58 3.87 -10.58
N SER A 469 2.57 3.07 -10.22
CA SER A 469 1.75 3.25 -9.02
C SER A 469 1.21 1.91 -8.51
N GLY A 470 0.50 1.95 -7.38
CA GLY A 470 -0.10 0.80 -6.70
C GLY A 470 0.62 0.47 -5.38
N GLY A 471 0.01 -0.34 -4.52
CA GLY A 471 0.53 -0.64 -3.18
C GLY A 471 1.94 -1.28 -3.17
N VAL A 472 2.34 -1.95 -4.26
CA VAL A 472 3.69 -2.56 -4.38
C VAL A 472 4.77 -1.52 -4.70
N ALA A 473 4.40 -0.27 -5.05
CA ALA A 473 5.36 0.81 -5.27
C ALA A 473 6.16 1.20 -4.02
N TYR A 474 5.77 0.72 -2.83
CA TYR A 474 6.58 0.87 -1.62
C TYR A 474 7.71 -0.15 -1.50
N ASN A 475 7.73 -1.19 -2.34
CA ASN A 475 8.81 -2.17 -2.36
C ASN A 475 10.09 -1.51 -2.87
N ARG A 476 11.10 -1.42 -2.00
CA ARG A 476 12.37 -0.72 -2.28
C ARG A 476 13.07 -1.30 -3.49
N MET A 477 13.02 -2.61 -3.70
CA MET A 477 13.81 -3.24 -4.75
C MET A 477 13.18 -3.02 -6.13
N ILE A 478 11.86 -3.21 -6.23
CA ILE A 478 11.09 -2.96 -7.45
C ILE A 478 11.18 -1.47 -7.81
N SER A 479 10.87 -0.58 -6.87
CA SER A 479 10.84 0.86 -7.13
C SER A 479 12.23 1.43 -7.40
N LYS A 480 13.29 0.94 -6.75
CA LYS A 480 14.67 1.37 -7.05
C LYS A 480 15.04 1.03 -8.50
N TYR A 481 14.68 -0.16 -8.98
CA TYR A 481 14.93 -0.54 -10.37
C TYR A 481 14.14 0.33 -11.34
N LEU A 482 12.83 0.50 -11.14
CA LEU A 482 12.00 1.31 -12.04
C LEU A 482 12.42 2.78 -12.07
N LEU A 483 12.73 3.37 -10.91
CA LEU A 483 13.23 4.75 -10.83
C LEU A 483 14.57 4.91 -11.57
N SER A 484 15.47 3.92 -11.50
CA SER A 484 16.74 4.00 -12.24
C SER A 484 16.57 3.87 -13.75
N GLN A 485 15.41 3.42 -14.24
CA GLN A 485 15.03 3.45 -15.66
C GLN A 485 14.29 4.75 -16.06
N GLY A 486 14.15 5.72 -15.16
CA GLY A 486 13.43 6.97 -15.44
C GLY A 486 11.91 6.88 -15.36
N VAL A 487 11.36 5.81 -14.76
CA VAL A 487 9.91 5.69 -14.55
C VAL A 487 9.42 6.71 -13.51
N LEU A 488 8.32 7.39 -13.82
CA LEU A 488 7.71 8.41 -12.96
C LEU A 488 6.78 7.78 -11.91
N VAL A 489 6.77 8.33 -10.70
CA VAL A 489 5.92 7.90 -9.57
C VAL A 489 5.23 9.11 -8.93
N ASN A 490 4.28 8.88 -8.01
CA ASN A 490 3.65 9.95 -7.23
C ASN A 490 4.68 10.80 -6.47
N LYS A 491 4.39 12.10 -6.32
CA LYS A 491 5.26 13.05 -5.59
C LYS A 491 4.61 13.52 -4.30
N GLU A 492 3.38 14.00 -4.38
CA GLU A 492 2.65 14.59 -3.26
C GLU A 492 1.60 13.65 -2.66
N LEU A 493 1.28 12.56 -3.36
CA LEU A 493 0.29 11.57 -2.94
C LEU A 493 0.93 10.23 -2.61
N PRO A 494 0.25 9.40 -1.80
CA PRO A 494 0.60 8.00 -1.68
C PRO A 494 0.46 7.27 -3.01
N ALA A 495 1.38 6.35 -3.29
CA ALA A 495 1.33 5.52 -4.51
C ALA A 495 0.31 4.37 -4.41
N GLY A 496 0.01 3.92 -3.19
CA GLY A 496 -1.08 2.99 -2.91
C GLY A 496 -2.42 3.70 -2.74
N ASP A 497 -3.41 3.00 -2.17
CA ASP A 497 -4.84 3.38 -2.16
C ASP A 497 -5.14 4.76 -1.60
N GLY A 498 -4.30 5.29 -0.71
CA GLY A 498 -4.42 6.65 -0.18
C GLY A 498 -4.30 7.74 -1.25
N GLY A 499 -3.79 7.43 -2.45
CA GLY A 499 -3.71 8.33 -3.60
C GLY A 499 -4.85 8.18 -4.62
N ILE A 500 -5.64 7.10 -4.56
CA ILE A 500 -6.65 6.78 -5.58
C ILE A 500 -7.70 7.87 -5.75
N CYS A 501 -8.11 8.53 -4.65
CA CYS A 501 -9.13 9.59 -4.72
C CYS A 501 -8.74 10.72 -5.69
N TYR A 502 -7.45 11.02 -5.83
CA TYR A 502 -6.97 12.03 -6.77
C TYR A 502 -7.09 11.56 -8.22
N GLY A 503 -6.69 10.31 -8.50
CA GLY A 503 -6.86 9.69 -9.82
C GLY A 503 -8.32 9.56 -10.22
N GLN A 504 -9.20 9.18 -9.29
CA GLN A 504 -10.66 9.17 -9.49
C GLN A 504 -11.19 10.56 -9.84
N ALA A 505 -10.81 11.59 -9.07
CA ALA A 505 -11.25 12.96 -9.33
C ALA A 505 -10.77 13.47 -10.70
N TYR A 506 -9.53 13.18 -11.09
CA TYR A 506 -9.00 13.53 -12.41
C TYR A 506 -9.79 12.83 -13.53
N LEU A 507 -9.87 11.50 -13.49
CA LEU A 507 -10.54 10.71 -14.53
C LEU A 507 -12.02 11.08 -14.66
N ALA A 508 -12.73 11.24 -13.55
CA ALA A 508 -14.15 11.60 -13.56
C ALA A 508 -14.44 12.97 -14.21
N ASN A 509 -13.45 13.88 -14.27
CA ASN A 509 -13.59 15.21 -14.86
C ASN A 509 -13.10 15.31 -16.31
N ILE A 510 -12.44 14.28 -16.83
CA ILE A 510 -12.08 14.15 -18.24
C ILE A 510 -12.89 13.04 -18.96
N SER A 511 -13.79 12.37 -18.25
CA SER A 511 -14.67 11.30 -18.78
C SER A 511 -15.93 11.82 -19.44
#